data_AF-A0AAV5V2K0-F1
#
_entry.id   AF-A0AAV5V2K0-F1
#
_cell.length_a   1.000
_cell.length_b   1.000
_cell.length_c   1.000
_cell.angle_alpha   90.00
_cell.angle_beta   90.00
_cell.angle_gamma   90.00
#
_symmetry.space_group_name_H-M   'P 1'
#
loop_
_entity.id
_entity.type
_entity.pdbx_description
1 polymer ?
#
loop_
_entity_poly.entity_id
_entity_poly.type
_entity_poly.pdbx_seq_one_letter_code
_entity_poly.pdbx_strand_id
1 'polypeptide(L)'
;AFNDLISVCCDLFTMQRLLVIPGNLIYLSSGPCSVIATRSCYLSYCVQLCTLVYSLYIMVASFAYRLWILHRPSPATRALLVVLLVLYVPPSLVAFAFTFAQADIRIVREFLRQNAPLYLREPGALSGHTGLTFHLAFTIL
;
A
#
# COMPACT_ATOMS: atom_id res chain seq x y z
N ALA A 1 11.51 -4.99 -12.36
CA ALA A 1 12.11 -6.28 -11.95
C ALA A 1 12.35 -6.35 -10.45
N PHE A 2 13.34 -5.63 -9.90
CA PHE A 2 13.63 -5.70 -8.45
C PHE A 2 12.44 -5.25 -7.57
N ASN A 3 11.81 -4.13 -7.92
CA ASN A 3 10.61 -3.63 -7.25
C ASN A 3 9.45 -4.65 -7.26
N ASP A 4 9.25 -5.31 -8.40
CA ASP A 4 8.17 -6.29 -8.58
C ASP A 4 8.45 -7.57 -7.76
N LEU A 5 9.71 -8.00 -7.68
CA LEU A 5 10.11 -9.12 -6.82
C LEU A 5 9.81 -8.82 -5.34
N ILE A 6 10.16 -7.61 -4.87
CA ILE A 6 9.83 -7.18 -3.51
C ILE A 6 8.32 -7.21 -3.28
N SER A 7 7.54 -6.68 -4.24
CA SER A 7 6.08 -6.67 -4.15
C SER A 7 5.51 -8.08 -4.01
N VAL A 8 5.95 -9.04 -4.83
CA VAL A 8 5.47 -10.43 -4.79
C VAL A 8 5.89 -11.12 -3.49
N CYS A 9 7.11 -10.91 -3.01
CA CYS A 9 7.55 -11.46 -1.72
C CYS A 9 6.72 -10.90 -0.55
N CYS A 10 6.41 -9.60 -0.55
CA CYS A 10 5.57 -8.98 0.47
C CYS A 10 4.12 -9.48 0.40
N ASP A 11 3.59 -9.69 -0.80
CA ASP A 11 2.25 -10.24 -1.01
C ASP A 11 2.14 -11.67 -0.46
N LEU A 12 3.08 -12.53 -0.80
CA LEU A 12 3.14 -13.91 -0.30
C LEU A 12 3.27 -13.95 1.23
N PHE A 13 4.04 -13.02 1.81
CA PHE A 13 4.25 -12.94 3.24
C PHE A 13 3.00 -12.49 4.02
N THR A 14 2.19 -11.61 3.43
CA THR A 14 1.03 -11.01 4.11
C THR A 14 -0.27 -11.75 3.83
N MET A 15 -0.49 -12.26 2.61
CA MET A 15 -1.76 -12.82 2.12
C MET A 15 -2.96 -12.04 2.67
N GLN A 16 -3.01 -10.78 2.26
CA GLN A 16 -3.91 -9.79 2.83
C GLN A 16 -5.29 -9.79 2.16
N ARG A 17 -6.33 -9.54 2.97
CA ARG A 17 -7.71 -9.30 2.54
C ARG A 17 -8.19 -7.97 3.09
N LEU A 18 -8.79 -7.16 2.22
CA LEU A 18 -9.30 -5.84 2.55
C LEU A 18 -10.81 -5.92 2.84
N LEU A 19 -11.22 -5.42 4.00
CA LEU A 19 -12.61 -5.36 4.46
C LEU A 19 -13.02 -3.90 4.54
N VAL A 20 -13.86 -3.47 3.59
CA VAL A 20 -14.42 -2.12 3.57
C VAL A 20 -15.75 -2.15 4.30
N ILE A 21 -15.78 -1.57 5.50
CA ILE A 21 -17.01 -1.38 6.28
C ILE A 21 -17.25 0.14 6.33
N PRO A 22 -18.48 0.64 6.16
CA PRO A 22 -18.75 2.07 6.23
C PRO A 22 -18.14 2.68 7.50
N GLY A 23 -17.25 3.66 7.32
CA GLY A 23 -16.54 4.37 8.39
C GLY A 23 -15.11 3.91 8.68
N ASN A 24 -14.75 2.64 8.42
CA ASN A 24 -13.41 2.12 8.76
C ASN A 24 -12.88 1.14 7.71
N LEU A 25 -11.57 1.16 7.51
CA LEU A 25 -10.90 0.23 6.61
C LEU A 25 -10.04 -0.74 7.41
N ILE A 26 -10.32 -2.03 7.22
CA ILE A 26 -9.77 -3.11 8.03
C ILE A 26 -9.04 -4.07 7.11
N TYR A 27 -7.87 -4.53 7.57
CA TYR A 27 -7.03 -5.49 6.88
C TYR A 27 -6.97 -6.77 7.70
N LEU A 28 -7.21 -7.90 7.04
CA LEU A 28 -7.03 -9.22 7.60
C LEU A 28 -5.88 -9.89 6.86
N SER A 29 -4.77 -10.14 7.56
CA SER A 29 -3.59 -10.80 7.00
C SER A 29 -3.50 -12.23 7.52
N SER A 30 -3.74 -13.21 6.65
CA SER A 30 -3.71 -14.64 7.01
C SER A 30 -2.39 -15.33 6.65
N GLY A 31 -1.41 -14.58 6.12
CA GLY A 31 -0.11 -15.11 5.73
C GLY A 31 0.80 -15.51 6.91
N PRO A 32 2.03 -15.99 6.59
CA PRO A 32 3.04 -16.36 7.59
C PRO A 32 3.43 -15.21 8.54
N CYS A 33 3.21 -13.96 8.13
CA CYS A 33 3.43 -12.79 8.98
C CYS A 33 2.59 -12.83 10.28
N SER A 34 1.44 -13.51 10.27
CA SER A 34 0.52 -13.61 11.42
C SER A 34 1.12 -14.37 12.59
N VAL A 35 2.07 -15.26 12.33
CA VAL A 35 2.77 -16.07 13.34
C VAL A 35 3.88 -15.26 14.03
N ILE A 36 4.45 -14.28 13.35
CA ILE A 36 5.58 -13.49 13.86
C ILE A 36 5.07 -12.30 14.67
N ALA A 37 4.36 -11.38 14.03
CA ALA A 37 3.82 -10.17 14.67
C ALA A 37 2.83 -9.45 13.75
N THR A 38 1.72 -8.99 14.30
CA THR A 38 0.72 -8.19 13.58
C THR A 38 1.32 -6.90 12.98
N ARG A 39 2.25 -6.27 13.70
CA ARG A 39 2.93 -5.05 13.21
C ARG A 39 3.83 -5.32 11.99
N SER A 40 4.43 -6.51 11.93
CA SER A 40 5.26 -6.91 10.77
C SER A 40 4.39 -7.09 9.52
N CYS A 41 3.23 -7.76 9.66
CA CYS A 41 2.25 -7.86 8.56
C CYS A 41 1.89 -6.49 7.99
N TYR A 42 1.63 -5.54 8.87
CA TYR A 42 1.22 -4.19 8.48
C TYR A 42 2.33 -3.43 7.77
N LEU A 43 3.58 -3.53 8.26
CA LEU A 43 4.72 -2.89 7.62
C LEU A 43 4.99 -3.48 6.23
N SER A 44 4.93 -4.81 6.09
CA SER A 44 5.06 -5.48 4.80
C SER A 44 3.98 -5.05 3.82
N TYR A 45 2.75 -4.85 4.29
CA TYR A 45 1.67 -4.30 3.47
C TYR A 45 1.97 -2.86 3.00
N CYS A 46 2.45 -1.99 3.89
CA CYS A 46 2.82 -0.62 3.51
C CYS A 46 3.92 -0.61 2.44
N VAL A 47 4.92 -1.49 2.54
CA VAL A 47 5.96 -1.66 1.54
C VAL A 47 5.37 -2.13 0.21
N GLN A 48 4.49 -3.14 0.23
CA GLN A 48 3.80 -3.62 -0.97
C GLN A 48 2.99 -2.51 -1.66
N LEU A 49 2.29 -1.68 -0.90
CA LEU A 49 1.50 -0.58 -1.45
C LEU A 49 2.42 0.49 -2.08
N CYS A 50 3.54 0.81 -1.44
CA CYS A 50 4.55 1.73 -1.95
C CYS A 50 5.14 1.24 -3.28
N THR A 51 5.53 -0.03 -3.35
CA THR A 51 6.13 -0.62 -4.56
C THR A 51 5.11 -0.69 -5.70
N LEU A 52 3.85 -0.99 -5.41
CA LEU A 52 2.79 -1.06 -6.42
C LEU A 52 2.49 0.33 -7.02
N VAL A 53 2.33 1.36 -6.19
CA VAL A 53 2.12 2.75 -6.65
C VAL A 53 3.33 3.25 -7.43
N TYR A 54 4.55 2.96 -6.96
CA TYR A 54 5.75 3.32 -7.68
C TYR A 54 5.83 2.63 -9.05
N SER A 55 5.48 1.34 -9.16
CA SER A 55 5.40 0.65 -10.45
C SER A 55 4.41 1.31 -11.41
N LEU A 56 3.25 1.78 -10.92
CA LEU A 56 2.28 2.53 -11.74
C LEU A 56 2.88 3.84 -12.26
N TYR A 57 3.56 4.62 -11.41
CA TYR A 57 4.22 5.85 -11.85
C TYR A 57 5.32 5.61 -12.87
N ILE A 58 6.13 4.56 -12.71
CA ILE A 58 7.15 4.18 -13.68
C ILE A 58 6.53 3.73 -15.00
N MET A 59 5.42 3.00 -14.97
CA MET A 59 4.70 2.62 -16.19
C MET A 59 4.21 3.86 -16.95
N VAL A 60 3.55 4.80 -16.27
CA VAL A 60 3.09 6.06 -16.88
C VAL A 60 4.26 6.88 -17.43
N ALA A 61 5.35 7.01 -16.66
CA ALA A 61 6.55 7.73 -17.08
C ALA A 61 7.20 7.08 -18.32
N SER A 62 7.21 5.75 -18.41
CA SER A 62 7.71 5.01 -19.57
C SER A 62 6.90 5.30 -20.84
N PHE A 63 5.56 5.34 -20.73
CA PHE A 63 4.70 5.74 -21.84
C PHE A 63 4.93 7.21 -22.24
N ALA A 64 5.01 8.12 -21.27
CA ALA A 64 5.28 9.53 -21.53
C ALA A 64 6.63 9.75 -22.21
N TYR A 65 7.68 9.03 -21.78
CA TYR A 65 9.00 9.07 -22.39
C TYR A 65 8.98 8.62 -23.86
N ARG A 66 8.27 7.52 -24.17
CA ARG A 66 8.12 7.02 -25.56
C ARG A 66 7.36 8.01 -26.45
N LEU A 67 6.39 8.74 -25.91
CA LEU A 67 5.70 9.79 -26.64
C LEU A 67 6.60 11.02 -26.88
N TRP A 68 7.43 11.35 -25.89
CA TRP A 68 8.29 12.53 -25.89
C TRP A 68 9.41 12.44 -26.94
N ILE A 69 10.05 11.26 -27.08
CA ILE A 69 11.12 11.07 -28.08
C ILE A 69 10.63 11.18 -29.53
N LEU A 70 9.33 11.02 -29.77
CA LEU A 70 8.72 11.20 -31.10
C LEU A 70 8.69 12.67 -31.55
N HIS A 71 8.70 13.61 -30.59
CA HIS A 71 8.57 15.05 -30.86
C HIS A 71 9.82 15.86 -30.47
N ARG A 72 10.73 15.31 -29.65
CA ARG A 72 11.91 16.02 -29.12
C ARG A 72 13.16 15.14 -29.11
N PRO A 73 14.38 15.73 -29.23
CA PRO A 73 15.64 15.00 -29.19
C PRO A 73 15.88 14.34 -27.83
N SER A 74 16.49 13.16 -27.79
CA SER A 74 16.64 12.33 -26.58
C SER A 74 17.14 13.12 -25.35
N PRO A 75 16.49 12.97 -24.19
CA PRO A 75 16.89 13.71 -23.01
C PRO A 75 18.15 13.07 -22.41
N ALA A 76 18.95 13.88 -21.72
CA ALA A 76 20.14 13.38 -21.04
C ALA A 76 19.78 12.37 -19.94
N THR A 77 20.58 11.30 -19.79
CA THR A 77 20.38 10.24 -18.78
C THR A 77 20.25 10.79 -17.35
N ARG A 78 20.94 11.89 -17.05
CA ARG A 78 20.86 12.58 -15.76
C ARG A 78 19.46 13.15 -15.48
N ALA A 79 18.80 13.70 -16.50
CA ALA A 79 17.44 14.23 -16.35
C ALA A 79 16.44 13.10 -16.07
N LEU A 80 16.62 11.94 -16.72
CA LEU A 80 15.78 10.76 -16.45
C LEU A 80 15.95 10.24 -15.02
N LEU A 81 17.19 10.19 -14.50
CA LEU A 81 17.44 9.82 -13.10
C LEU A 81 16.78 10.78 -12.11
N VAL A 82 16.81 12.08 -12.38
CA VAL A 82 16.13 13.08 -11.54
C VAL A 82 14.61 12.86 -11.55
N VAL A 83 14.00 12.62 -12.73
CA VAL A 83 12.57 12.34 -12.82
C VAL A 83 12.18 11.08 -12.04
N LEU A 84 12.97 10.01 -12.15
CA LEU A 84 12.75 8.76 -11.39
C LEU A 84 12.80 9.01 -9.87
N LEU A 85 13.77 9.79 -9.40
CA LEU A 85 13.89 10.18 -7.99
C LEU A 85 12.69 11.00 -7.52
N VAL A 86 12.25 11.98 -8.32
CA VAL A 86 11.09 12.82 -7.99
C VAL A 86 9.81 11.97 -7.91
N LEU A 87 9.63 11.01 -8.82
CA LEU A 87 8.47 10.11 -8.81
C LEU A 87 8.46 9.14 -7.62
N TYR A 88 9.60 8.89 -6.99
CA TYR A 88 9.72 8.05 -5.79
C TYR A 88 9.32 8.78 -4.48
N VAL A 89 9.40 10.11 -4.46
CA VAL A 89 9.09 10.92 -3.26
C VAL A 89 7.62 10.77 -2.80
N PRO A 90 6.59 10.91 -3.67
CA PRO A 90 5.21 10.81 -3.22
C PRO A 90 4.85 9.44 -2.62
N PRO A 91 5.16 8.29 -3.26
CA PRO A 91 4.86 6.97 -2.70
C PRO A 91 5.55 6.71 -1.36
N SER A 92 6.81 7.14 -1.22
CA SER A 92 7.56 6.96 0.03
C SER A 92 7.00 7.81 1.17
N LEU A 93 6.58 9.05 0.90
CA LEU A 93 5.94 9.91 1.89
C LEU A 93 4.59 9.32 2.35
N VAL A 94 3.77 8.84 1.41
CA VAL A 94 2.49 8.19 1.72
C VAL A 94 2.72 6.94 2.55
N ALA A 95 3.63 6.05 2.13
CA ALA A 95 3.94 4.84 2.89
C ALA A 95 4.41 5.16 4.31
N PHE A 96 5.26 6.19 4.47
CA PHE A 96 5.70 6.65 5.78
C PHE A 96 4.53 7.16 6.63
N ALA A 97 3.66 8.02 6.09
CA ALA A 97 2.48 8.51 6.81
C ALA A 97 1.55 7.36 7.25
N PHE A 98 1.34 6.36 6.40
CA PHE A 98 0.54 5.18 6.72
C PHE A 98 1.14 4.37 7.88
N THR A 99 2.46 4.33 8.04
CA THR A 99 3.07 3.63 9.19
C THR A 99 2.72 4.28 10.54
N PHE A 100 2.45 5.59 10.57
CA PHE A 100 2.02 6.30 11.78
C PHE A 100 0.51 6.32 11.97
N ALA A 101 -0.26 6.19 10.90
CA ALA A 101 -1.72 6.24 10.95
C ALA A 101 -2.37 4.94 11.48
N GLN A 102 -1.59 3.90 11.73
CA GLN A 102 -2.09 2.60 12.18
C GLN A 102 -2.92 2.73 13.46
N ALA A 103 -4.18 2.29 13.42
CA ALA A 103 -5.05 2.33 14.59
C ALA A 103 -4.75 1.18 15.58
N ASP A 104 -5.06 1.41 16.86
CA ASP A 104 -4.95 0.39 17.88
C ASP A 104 -5.88 -0.79 17.60
N ILE A 105 -5.33 -2.00 17.69
CA ILE A 105 -6.06 -3.25 17.47
C ILE A 105 -7.32 -3.38 18.34
N ARG A 106 -7.31 -2.80 19.54
CA ARG A 106 -8.46 -2.83 20.46
C ARG A 106 -9.68 -2.13 19.86
N ILE A 107 -9.47 -0.97 19.24
CA ILE A 107 -10.52 -0.16 18.63
C ILE A 107 -11.07 -0.89 17.40
N VAL A 108 -10.19 -1.43 16.56
CA VAL A 108 -10.57 -2.21 15.36
C VAL A 108 -11.38 -3.45 15.75
N ARG A 109 -10.96 -4.16 16.80
CA ARG A 109 -11.65 -5.35 17.31
C ARG A 109 -13.05 -5.02 17.84
N GLU A 110 -13.19 -3.93 18.58
CA GLU A 110 -14.49 -3.50 19.12
C GLU A 110 -15.45 -3.10 17.99
N PHE A 111 -14.94 -2.36 17.00
CA PHE A 111 -15.73 -2.00 15.82
C PHE A 111 -16.21 -3.24 15.03
N LEU A 112 -15.33 -4.23 14.83
CA LEU A 112 -15.72 -5.50 14.20
C LEU A 112 -16.73 -6.28 15.04
N ARG A 113 -16.62 -6.26 16.37
CA ARG A 113 -17.57 -6.93 17.26
C ARG A 113 -18.98 -6.38 17.09
N GLN A 114 -19.10 -5.08 16.85
CA GLN A 114 -20.38 -4.39 16.67
C GLN A 114 -20.95 -4.55 15.26
N ASN A 115 -20.12 -4.49 14.22
CA ASN A 115 -20.59 -4.44 12.83
C ASN A 115 -20.52 -5.78 12.08
N ALA A 116 -19.54 -6.64 12.38
CA ALA A 116 -19.33 -7.88 11.66
C ALA A 116 -18.57 -8.92 12.52
N PRO A 117 -19.23 -9.54 13.52
CA PRO A 117 -18.59 -10.42 14.49
C PRO A 117 -18.05 -11.72 13.89
N LEU A 118 -18.46 -12.08 12.67
CA LEU A 118 -18.01 -13.28 11.98
C LEU A 118 -16.49 -13.26 11.72
N TYR A 119 -15.93 -12.11 11.35
CA TYR A 119 -14.50 -11.97 11.00
C TYR A 119 -13.57 -12.06 12.22
N LEU A 120 -14.08 -11.96 13.44
CA LEU A 120 -13.30 -12.15 14.67
C LEU A 120 -12.89 -13.61 14.90
N ARG A 121 -13.59 -14.57 14.27
CA ARG A 121 -13.29 -15.99 14.37
C ARG A 121 -12.29 -16.47 13.31
N GLU A 122 -12.02 -15.66 12.28
CA GLU A 122 -11.10 -16.04 11.22
C GLU A 122 -9.63 -15.99 11.72
N PRO A 123 -8.79 -16.99 11.38
CA PRO A 123 -7.39 -16.96 11.74
C PRO A 123 -6.63 -15.91 10.91
N GLY A 124 -5.94 -15.01 11.59
CA GLY A 124 -5.10 -13.99 10.95
C GLY A 124 -4.73 -12.83 11.86
N ALA A 125 -3.78 -12.03 11.41
CA ALA A 125 -3.43 -10.75 12.00
C ALA A 125 -4.42 -9.68 11.52
N LEU A 126 -5.11 -9.06 12.48
CA LEU A 126 -6.02 -7.94 12.22
C LEU A 126 -5.26 -6.63 12.32
N SER A 127 -5.43 -5.74 11.35
CA SER A 127 -4.97 -4.36 11.42
C SER A 127 -6.02 -3.44 10.80
N GLY A 128 -5.94 -2.13 11.05
CA GLY A 128 -6.92 -1.21 10.49
C GLY A 128 -6.57 0.24 10.70
N HIS A 129 -7.32 1.09 10.02
CA HIS A 129 -7.29 2.54 10.20
C HIS A 129 -8.66 3.03 10.64
N THR A 130 -8.65 4.02 11.53
CA THR A 130 -9.87 4.72 11.94
C THR A 130 -9.99 6.05 11.21
N GLY A 131 -11.19 6.41 10.77
CA GLY A 131 -11.47 7.74 10.21
C GLY A 131 -10.94 8.03 8.79
N LEU A 132 -10.46 7.01 8.06
CA LEU A 132 -9.84 7.19 6.74
C LEU A 132 -10.83 7.26 5.56
N THR A 133 -12.14 7.25 5.81
CA THR A 133 -13.20 7.14 4.79
C THR A 133 -13.22 8.32 3.80
N PHE A 134 -13.01 9.56 4.28
CA PHE A 134 -13.03 10.75 3.41
C PHE A 134 -11.74 10.91 2.58
N HIS A 135 -10.59 10.52 3.12
CA HIS A 135 -9.33 10.60 2.39
C HIS A 135 -9.22 9.52 1.30
N LEU A 136 -9.77 8.32 1.53
CA LEU A 136 -9.78 7.22 0.54
C LEU A 136 -10.68 7.50 -0.67
N ALA A 137 -11.79 8.23 -0.50
CA ALA A 137 -12.63 8.65 -1.62
C ALA A 137 -11.89 9.56 -2.61
N PHE A 138 -10.93 10.36 -2.12
CA PHE A 138 -10.09 11.24 -2.96
C PHE A 138 -8.88 10.54 -3.58
N THR A 139 -8.37 9.45 -2.99
CA THR A 139 -7.23 8.71 -3.54
C THR A 139 -7.62 7.65 -4.57
N ILE A 140 -8.90 7.25 -4.60
CA ILE A 140 -9.45 6.26 -5.53
C ILE A 140 -10.16 6.93 -6.73
N LEU A 141 -10.57 8.20 -6.61
CA LEU A 141 -11.19 8.99 -7.68
C LEU A 141 -10.15 9.75 -8.52
#